data_AF-A0A963R085-F1
#
_entry.id   AF-A0A963R085-F1
#
_cell.length_a   1.000
_cell.length_b   1.000
_cell.length_c   1.000
_cell.angle_alpha   90.00
_cell.angle_beta   90.00
_cell.angle_gamma   90.00
#
_symmetry.space_group_name_H-M   'P 1'
#
loop_
_entity.id
_entity.type
_entity.pdbx_description
1 polymer ?
#
loop_
_entity_poly.entity_id
_entity_poly.type
_entity_poly.pdbx_seq_one_letter_code
_entity_poly.pdbx_strand_id
1 'polypeptide(L)' 'MTRLRAKAESGAPIVGGGAGTGLSAKCEEAGGIDLIVIYNSGR' A
#
# COMPACT_ATOMS: atom_id res chain seq x y z
N MET A 1 7.45 10.29 6.45
CA MET A 1 6.02 10.52 6.81
C MET A 1 5.32 11.57 5.91
N THR A 2 6.04 12.32 5.08
CA THR A 2 5.51 13.49 4.36
C THR A 2 4.54 13.15 3.22
N ARG A 3 4.79 12.08 2.45
CA ARG A 3 3.95 11.70 1.28
C ARG A 3 2.50 11.39 1.65
N LEU A 4 2.29 10.55 2.67
CA LEU A 4 0.95 10.16 3.12
C LEU A 4 0.19 11.35 3.69
N ARG A 5 0.87 12.20 4.48
CA ARG A 5 0.28 13.43 5.02
C ARG A 5 -0.14 14.40 3.92
N ALA A 6 0.74 14.63 2.94
CA ALA A 6 0.41 15.48 1.79
C ALA A 6 -0.80 14.96 0.99
N LYS A 7 -0.91 13.63 0.81
CA LYS A 7 -2.06 13.00 0.13
C LYS A 7 -3.36 13.16 0.93
N ALA A 8 -3.29 13.00 2.25
CA ALA A 8 -4.42 13.25 3.14
C ALA A 8 -4.85 14.72 3.15
N GLU A 9 -3.89 15.65 3.23
CA GLU A 9 -4.13 17.10 3.19
C GLU A 9 -4.72 17.55 1.85
N SER A 10 -4.36 16.88 0.74
CA SER A 10 -4.96 17.14 -0.57
C SER A 10 -6.34 16.48 -0.76
N GLY A 11 -6.89 15.82 0.28
CA GLY A 11 -8.16 15.11 0.21
C GLY A 11 -8.14 13.87 -0.70
N ALA A 12 -6.95 13.41 -1.11
CA ALA A 12 -6.82 12.22 -1.94
C ALA A 12 -6.80 10.95 -1.07
N PRO A 13 -7.44 9.86 -1.49
CA PRO A 13 -7.49 8.64 -0.71
C PRO A 13 -6.10 8.02 -0.58
N ILE A 14 -5.81 7.48 0.61
CA ILE A 14 -4.64 6.65 0.87
C ILE A 14 -5.07 5.19 0.73
N VAL A 15 -4.43 4.45 -0.18
CA VAL A 15 -4.75 3.07 -0.50
C VAL A 15 -3.63 2.16 0.02
N GLY A 16 -3.99 1.27 0.94
CA GLY A 16 -3.11 0.21 1.44
C GLY A 16 -3.54 -1.17 0.92
N GLY A 17 -2.58 -2.04 0.67
CA GLY A 17 -2.80 -3.42 0.21
C GLY A 17 -2.06 -4.43 1.06
N GLY A 18 -2.53 -5.68 1.01
CA GLY A 18 -1.94 -6.80 1.73
C GLY A 18 -1.29 -7.77 0.76
N ALA A 19 0.02 -7.98 0.87
CA ALA A 19 0.74 -8.89 -0.01
C ALA A 19 1.26 -10.13 0.74
N GLY A 20 0.76 -11.31 0.36
CA GLY A 20 1.24 -12.61 0.87
C GLY A 20 2.40 -13.21 0.06
N THR A 21 2.68 -12.69 -1.13
CA THR A 21 3.79 -13.12 -1.98
C THR A 21 4.44 -11.92 -2.67
N GLY A 22 5.68 -12.09 -3.14
CA GLY A 22 6.39 -11.02 -3.87
C GLY A 22 5.75 -10.65 -5.21
N LEU A 23 5.03 -11.58 -5.85
CA LEU A 23 4.32 -11.29 -7.10
C LEU A 23 3.15 -10.33 -6.86
N SER A 24 2.34 -10.58 -5.83
CA SER A 24 1.25 -9.68 -5.43
C SER A 24 1.78 -8.29 -5.09
N ALA A 25 2.87 -8.21 -4.30
CA ALA A 25 3.50 -6.94 -3.96
C ALA A 25 3.96 -6.15 -5.19
N LYS A 26 4.56 -6.82 -6.18
CA LYS A 26 5.03 -6.18 -7.43
C LYS A 26 3.87 -5.66 -8.28
N CYS A 27 2.77 -6.40 -8.35
CA CYS A 27 1.55 -5.93 -9.02
C CYS A 27 0.93 -4.73 -8.29
N GLU A 28 0.87 -4.75 -6.96
CA GLU A 28 0.37 -3.65 -6.14
C GLU A 28 1.21 -2.38 -6.28
N GLU A 29 2.54 -2.50 -6.30
CA GLU A 29 3.45 -1.39 -6.58
C GLU A 29 3.22 -0.79 -7.97
N ALA A 30 3.10 -1.63 -9.01
CA ALA A 30 2.81 -1.19 -10.37
C ALA A 30 1.44 -0.49 -10.48
N GLY A 31 0.50 -0.84 -9.61
CA GLY A 31 -0.81 -0.19 -9.49
C GLY A 31 -0.80 1.15 -8.74
N GLY A 32 0.34 1.59 -8.23
CA GLY A 32 0.48 2.88 -7.55
C GLY A 32 -0.02 2.88 -6.09
N ILE A 33 0.05 1.74 -5.41
CA ILE A 33 -0.37 1.63 -4.01
C ILE A 33 0.46 2.54 -3.09
N ASP A 34 -0.15 3.04 -2.02
CA ASP A 34 0.55 3.95 -1.09
C ASP A 34 1.34 3.19 -0.02
N LEU A 35 0.88 2.00 0.34
CA LEU A 35 1.48 1.14 1.36
C LEU A 35 1.18 -0.33 1.04
N ILE A 36 2.20 -1.18 1.18
CA ILE A 36 2.03 -2.64 1.19
C ILE A 36 2.26 -3.11 2.63
N VAL A 37 1.30 -3.86 3.16
CA VAL A 37 1.42 -4.54 4.44
C VAL A 37 1.67 -6.01 4.16
N ILE A 38 2.80 -6.52 4.64
CA ILE A 38 3.10 -7.95 4.60
C ILE A 38 2.78 -8.51 5.98
N TYR A 39 1.90 -9.49 6.01
CA TYR A 39 1.59 -10.26 7.20
C TYR A 39 1.55 -11.73 6.81
N ASN A 40 2.04 -12.61 7.70
CA ASN A 40 1.57 -13.99 7.66
C ASN A 40 0.05 -13.89 7.81
N SER A 41 -0.69 -14.53 6.91
CA SER A 41 -2.14 -14.36 6.66
C SER A 41 -3.09 -14.54 7.86
N GLY A 42 -2.59 -14.62 9.09
CA GLY A 42 -3.08 -15.59 10.06
C GLY A 42 -2.69 -16.97 9.56
N ARG A 43 -1.86 -17.68 10.31
CA ARG A 43 -2.11 -19.12 10.40
C ARG A 43 -3.15 -19.32 11.48
#